data_AF-A0A1W1Y479-F1
#
_entry.id   AF-A0A1W1Y479-F1
#
_cell.length_a   1.000
_cell.length_b   1.000
_cell.length_c   1.000
_cell.angle_alpha   90.00
_cell.angle_beta   90.00
_cell.angle_gamma   90.00
#
_symmetry.space_group_name_H-M   'P 1'
#
loop_
_entity.id
_entity.type
_entity.pdbx_description
1 polymer ?
#
loop_
_entity_poly.entity_id
_entity_poly.type
_entity_poly.pdbx_seq_one_letter_code
_entity_poly.pdbx_strand_id
1 'polypeptide(L)'
;MVNIRKRLTCIGIMILVVTMSVCGCGVSSTGQPRDTEISSQVTSIVQNTLSVQETEWSELGSSTAEPVVFTPLQQGDVVYDSRDTKITIGEVDDSKIVLIIDGYMVEKGDDGTIDLRADPLEEIEVEYGSSVELASQSMSSGFDLIISYE
;
A
#
# COMPACT_ATOMS: atom_id res chain seq x y z
N MET A 1 4.10 -28.80 -33.22
CA MET A 1 3.14 -28.74 -34.35
C MET A 1 1.82 -28.21 -33.82
N VAL A 2 1.25 -27.21 -34.52
CA VAL A 2 -0.04 -26.51 -34.34
C VAL A 2 -0.12 -25.59 -33.10
N ASN A 3 0.17 -24.28 -33.19
CA ASN A 3 -0.53 -23.13 -33.81
C ASN A 3 -1.76 -22.57 -33.06
N ILE A 4 -1.54 -21.35 -32.53
CA ILE A 4 -2.37 -20.13 -32.65
C ILE A 4 -3.77 -20.14 -32.03
N ARG A 5 -3.97 -19.22 -31.07
CA ARG A 5 -4.99 -18.15 -31.20
C ARG A 5 -4.61 -16.93 -30.35
N LYS A 6 -4.11 -15.90 -31.05
CA LYS A 6 -4.09 -14.51 -30.58
C LYS A 6 -5.52 -14.07 -30.29
N ARG A 7 -5.76 -13.41 -29.16
CA ARG A 7 -6.88 -12.45 -29.02
C ARG A 7 -6.33 -11.15 -28.46
N LEU A 8 -6.12 -10.22 -29.40
CA LEU A 8 -6.19 -8.78 -29.13
C LEU A 8 -7.60 -8.47 -28.60
N THR A 9 -7.69 -7.70 -27.53
CA THR A 9 -8.83 -6.81 -27.33
C THR A 9 -8.28 -5.45 -26.91
N CYS A 10 -8.15 -4.56 -27.90
CA CYS A 10 -7.95 -3.14 -27.70
C CYS A 10 -9.23 -2.55 -27.09
N ILE A 11 -9.13 -1.87 -25.96
CA ILE A 11 -10.13 -0.86 -25.55
C ILE A 11 -9.36 0.44 -25.41
N GLY A 12 -9.39 1.23 -26.47
CA GLY A 12 -8.88 2.59 -26.48
C GLY A 12 -9.84 3.49 -25.71
N ILE A 13 -9.31 4.19 -24.71
CA ILE A 13 -9.98 5.32 -24.09
C ILE A 13 -9.33 6.58 -24.66
N MET A 14 -9.99 7.10 -25.69
CA MET A 14 -9.71 8.37 -26.35
C MET A 14 -10.44 9.44 -25.53
N ILE A 15 -9.77 10.05 -24.54
CA ILE A 15 -10.36 11.19 -23.81
C ILE A 15 -10.21 12.44 -24.67
N LEU A 16 -11.32 12.76 -25.32
CA LEU A 16 -11.60 13.98 -26.05
C LEU A 16 -11.77 15.14 -25.04
N VAL A 17 -10.74 15.96 -24.83
CA VAL A 17 -10.93 17.25 -24.14
C VAL A 17 -11.37 18.28 -25.17
N VAL A 18 -12.64 18.66 -25.03
CA VAL A 18 -13.38 19.64 -25.84
C VAL A 18 -12.69 21.00 -25.78
N THR A 19 -12.12 21.43 -26.91
CA THR A 19 -11.75 22.82 -27.16
C THR A 19 -12.97 23.59 -27.67
N MET A 20 -13.55 24.46 -26.85
CA MET A 20 -14.42 25.59 -27.23
C MET A 20 -14.40 26.59 -26.07
N SER A 21 -14.37 27.91 -26.22
CA SER A 21 -14.53 28.75 -27.40
C SER A 21 -13.85 30.10 -27.14
N VAL A 22 -13.40 30.69 -28.23
CA VAL A 22 -12.92 32.05 -28.38
C VAL A 22 -14.09 33.03 -28.20
N CYS A 23 -13.88 34.13 -27.48
CA CYS A 23 -14.51 35.43 -27.75
C CYS A 23 -13.46 36.50 -27.46
N GLY A 24 -12.86 37.02 -28.52
CA GLY A 24 -11.97 38.17 -28.46
C GLY A 24 -12.75 39.48 -28.37
N CYS A 25 -12.15 40.46 -27.69
CA CYS A 25 -12.22 41.87 -28.04
C CYS A 25 -10.78 42.41 -27.95
N GLY A 26 -10.22 42.83 -29.07
CA GLY A 26 -8.90 43.44 -29.10
C GLY A 26 -8.92 44.89 -28.62
N VAL A 27 -7.84 45.33 -27.99
CA VAL A 27 -7.29 46.70 -28.07
C VAL A 27 -5.77 46.60 -27.84
N SER A 28 -5.01 47.14 -28.79
CA SER A 28 -3.56 47.34 -28.69
C SER A 28 -3.22 48.37 -27.61
N SER A 29 -2.25 48.09 -26.74
CA SER A 29 -1.33 49.10 -26.21
C SER A 29 -0.17 48.44 -25.45
N THR A 30 1.05 48.69 -25.94
CA THR A 30 2.29 48.93 -25.18
C THR A 30 2.56 48.16 -23.88
N GLY A 31 3.67 47.41 -23.89
CA GLY A 31 4.64 47.50 -22.79
C GLY A 31 4.74 46.30 -21.84
N GLN A 32 5.99 45.82 -21.77
CA GLN A 32 6.64 45.15 -20.64
C GLN A 32 6.55 43.60 -20.57
N PRO A 33 7.70 42.92 -20.42
CA PRO A 33 7.75 41.47 -20.29
C PRO A 33 7.16 41.10 -18.92
N ARG A 34 6.14 40.25 -18.92
CA ARG A 34 5.71 39.57 -17.70
C ARG A 34 6.45 38.24 -17.66
N ASP A 35 7.32 38.14 -16.67
CA ASP A 35 7.90 36.89 -16.22
C ASP A 35 6.80 35.84 -16.17
N THR A 36 6.98 34.79 -16.96
CA THR A 36 6.18 33.58 -16.84
C THR A 36 6.62 32.94 -15.54
N GLU A 37 5.96 33.32 -14.45
CA GLU A 37 6.03 32.64 -13.18
C GLU A 37 5.52 31.23 -13.42
N ILE A 38 6.46 30.31 -13.69
CA ILE A 38 6.21 28.88 -13.63
C ILE A 38 5.88 28.64 -12.15
N SER A 39 4.60 28.71 -11.83
CA SER A 39 4.05 28.18 -10.59
C SER A 39 4.30 26.68 -10.64
N SER A 40 5.51 26.30 -10.24
CA SER A 40 5.88 24.96 -9.84
C SER A 40 5.06 24.68 -8.59
N GLN A 41 3.80 24.29 -8.77
CA GLN A 41 3.06 23.59 -7.75
C GLN A 41 3.83 22.30 -7.50
N VAL A 42 4.76 22.36 -6.54
CA VAL A 42 5.32 21.18 -5.91
C VAL A 42 4.14 20.56 -5.19
N THR A 43 3.41 19.70 -5.90
CA THR A 43 2.51 18.76 -5.27
C THR A 43 3.40 17.95 -4.35
N SER A 44 3.34 18.24 -3.06
CA SER A 44 3.90 17.37 -2.03
C SER A 44 3.20 16.03 -2.22
N ILE A 45 3.84 15.10 -2.91
CA ILE A 45 3.39 13.72 -2.96
C ILE A 45 3.60 13.23 -1.54
N VAL A 46 2.53 13.20 -0.75
CA VAL A 46 2.53 12.44 0.51
C VAL A 46 2.81 11.01 0.09
N GLN A 47 3.98 10.51 0.47
CA GLN A 47 4.40 9.16 0.11
C GLN A 47 3.98 8.26 1.25
N ASN A 48 2.84 7.61 1.06
CA ASN A 48 2.38 6.62 2.02
C ASN A 48 3.41 5.49 2.13
N THR A 49 3.61 5.05 3.36
CA THR A 49 4.69 4.19 3.81
C THR A 49 4.10 3.05 4.62
N LEU A 50 4.49 1.83 4.29
CA LEU A 50 4.14 0.64 5.06
C LEU A 50 5.37 0.24 5.86
N SER A 51 5.21 -0.03 7.15
CA SER A 51 6.26 -0.64 7.96
C SER A 51 5.79 -1.96 8.51
N VAL A 52 6.68 -2.95 8.48
CA VAL A 52 6.42 -4.31 8.98
C VAL A 52 7.52 -4.64 9.98
N GLN A 53 7.14 -4.90 11.23
CA GLN A 53 8.05 -5.27 12.30
C GLN A 53 7.71 -6.65 12.84
N GLU A 54 8.73 -7.48 12.98
CA GLU A 54 8.60 -8.83 13.51
C GLU A 54 9.17 -8.93 14.92
N THR A 55 8.44 -9.59 15.81
CA THR A 55 8.93 -9.99 17.13
C THR A 55 8.80 -11.49 17.28
N GLU A 56 9.92 -12.18 17.42
CA GLU A 56 9.92 -13.60 17.77
C GLU A 56 9.93 -13.76 19.28
N TRP A 57 9.16 -14.72 19.79
CA TRP A 57 9.11 -15.02 21.22
C TRP A 57 9.10 -16.52 21.50
N SER A 58 9.67 -16.89 22.64
CA SER A 58 9.74 -18.26 23.15
C SER A 58 9.87 -18.27 24.67
N GLU A 59 9.85 -19.46 25.27
CA GLU A 59 10.16 -19.63 26.70
C GLU A 59 11.56 -19.10 27.09
N LEU A 60 12.48 -18.99 26.13
CA LEU A 60 13.85 -18.52 26.36
C LEU A 60 13.98 -16.99 26.27
N GLY A 61 12.93 -16.29 25.84
CA GLY A 61 12.90 -14.85 25.67
C GLY A 61 12.32 -14.43 24.32
N SER A 62 12.41 -13.13 24.03
CA SER A 62 11.95 -12.51 22.80
C SER A 62 13.03 -11.68 22.12
N SER A 63 12.91 -11.53 20.81
CA SER A 63 13.76 -10.67 19.99
C SER A 63 12.90 -9.95 18.96
N THR A 64 13.02 -8.63 18.90
CA THR A 64 12.33 -7.80 17.91
C THR A 64 13.31 -7.35 16.84
N ALA A 65 12.93 -7.52 15.57
CA ALA A 65 13.70 -7.03 14.43
C ALA A 65 13.44 -5.54 14.19
N GLU A 66 14.38 -4.89 13.49
CA GLU A 66 14.14 -3.55 12.97
C GLU A 66 13.02 -3.58 11.92
N PRO A 67 12.11 -2.59 11.89
CA PRO A 67 11.03 -2.55 10.91
C PRO A 67 11.55 -2.49 9.48
N VAL A 68 10.95 -3.28 8.60
CA VAL A 68 11.15 -3.15 7.16
C VAL A 68 10.16 -2.11 6.63
N VAL A 69 10.68 -1.08 5.98
CA VAL A 69 9.89 0.08 5.52
C VAL A 69 9.80 0.08 3.99
N PHE A 70 8.59 0.25 3.47
CA PHE A 70 8.26 0.24 2.05
C PHE A 70 7.71 1.59 1.62
N THR A 71 8.38 2.23 0.66
CA THR A 71 7.94 3.50 0.07
C THR A 71 8.62 3.72 -1.30
N PRO A 72 7.89 4.24 -2.32
CA PRO A 72 6.44 4.39 -2.37
C PRO A 72 5.75 3.03 -2.51
N LEU A 73 4.52 2.92 -2.01
CA LEU A 73 3.73 1.70 -2.12
C LEU A 73 3.02 1.59 -3.45
N GLN A 74 2.97 0.38 -4.02
CA GLN A 74 2.21 0.09 -5.24
C GLN A 74 1.33 -1.13 -5.03
N GLN A 75 0.13 -1.08 -5.62
CA GLN A 75 -0.73 -2.25 -5.71
C GLN A 75 0.01 -3.40 -6.41
N GLY A 76 -0.05 -4.58 -5.78
CA GLY A 76 0.61 -5.79 -6.24
C GLY A 76 2.04 -5.98 -5.71
N ASP A 77 2.59 -5.02 -4.95
CA ASP A 77 3.84 -5.22 -4.21
C ASP A 77 3.67 -6.39 -3.24
N VAL A 78 4.76 -7.15 -3.07
CA VAL A 78 4.78 -8.33 -2.20
C VAL A 78 5.90 -8.19 -1.18
N VAL A 79 5.54 -8.38 0.07
CA VAL A 79 6.41 -8.42 1.24
C VAL A 79 6.43 -9.85 1.77
N TYR A 80 7.60 -10.31 2.17
CA TYR A 80 7.75 -11.56 2.90
C TYR A 80 8.29 -11.26 4.29
N ASP A 81 7.73 -11.92 5.29
CA ASP A 81 8.33 -11.97 6.62
C ASP A 81 9.49 -12.98 6.66
N SER A 82 10.18 -13.11 7.80
CA SER A 82 11.25 -14.10 7.97
C SER A 82 10.79 -15.56 7.97
N ARG A 83 9.48 -15.82 7.95
CA ARG A 83 8.80 -17.12 8.07
C ARG A 83 8.05 -17.52 6.79
N ASP A 84 8.35 -16.86 5.68
CA ASP A 84 7.72 -17.06 4.37
C ASP A 84 6.22 -16.71 4.32
N THR A 85 5.69 -15.96 5.29
CA THR A 85 4.37 -15.33 5.18
C THR A 85 4.42 -14.31 4.07
N LYS A 86 3.50 -14.44 3.11
CA LYS A 86 3.44 -13.56 1.95
C LYS A 86 2.33 -12.52 2.15
N ILE A 87 2.71 -11.26 2.16
CA ILE A 87 1.80 -10.12 2.31
C ILE A 87 1.79 -9.38 0.97
N THR A 88 0.64 -9.32 0.32
CA THR A 88 0.47 -8.63 -0.97
C THR A 88 -0.33 -7.36 -0.76
N ILE A 89 0.13 -6.23 -1.30
CA ILE A 89 -0.65 -4.98 -1.32
C ILE A 89 -1.80 -5.15 -2.31
N GLY A 90 -3.01 -5.31 -1.78
CA GLY A 90 -4.24 -5.48 -2.57
C GLY A 90 -4.77 -4.15 -3.09
N GLU A 91 -4.79 -3.12 -2.25
CA GLU A 91 -5.23 -1.76 -2.58
C GLU A 91 -4.43 -0.75 -1.75
N VAL A 92 -4.11 0.41 -2.33
CA VAL A 92 -3.46 1.52 -1.63
C VAL A 92 -4.20 2.81 -1.96
N ASP A 93 -4.59 3.54 -0.92
CA ASP A 93 -5.18 4.87 -1.02
C ASP A 93 -4.68 5.80 0.09
N ASP A 94 -4.99 7.09 0.01
CA ASP A 94 -4.49 8.10 0.96
C ASP A 94 -4.98 7.89 2.41
N SER A 95 -6.01 7.08 2.61
CA SER A 95 -6.70 6.85 3.89
C SER A 95 -6.53 5.45 4.47
N LYS A 96 -6.18 4.46 3.65
CA LYS A 96 -6.01 3.06 4.06
C LYS A 96 -5.19 2.23 3.07
N ILE A 97 -4.80 1.06 3.53
CA ILE A 97 -4.21 0.00 2.72
C ILE A 97 -4.96 -1.30 2.97
N VAL A 98 -5.18 -2.08 1.91
CA VAL A 98 -5.70 -3.44 1.99
C VAL A 98 -4.58 -4.42 1.69
N LEU A 99 -4.35 -5.36 2.59
CA LEU A 99 -3.30 -6.36 2.52
C LEU A 99 -3.91 -7.74 2.42
N ILE A 100 -3.44 -8.54 1.47
CA ILE A 100 -3.80 -9.95 1.31
C ILE A 100 -2.69 -10.77 1.95
N ILE A 101 -3.04 -11.61 2.92
CA ILE A 101 -2.09 -12.39 3.71
C ILE A 101 -2.23 -13.87 3.33
N ASP A 102 -1.13 -14.44 2.86
CA ASP A 102 -0.97 -15.86 2.59
C ASP A 102 -0.01 -16.42 3.64
N GLY A 103 -0.59 -16.92 4.72
CA GLY A 103 0.09 -17.43 5.90
C GLY A 103 -0.89 -17.87 6.99
N TYR A 104 -0.36 -18.39 8.10
CA TYR A 104 -1.15 -18.87 9.25
C TYR A 104 -1.11 -17.85 10.39
N MET A 105 -1.55 -16.62 10.09
CA MET A 105 -1.60 -15.50 11.03
C MET A 105 -3.04 -15.27 11.49
N VAL A 106 -3.21 -14.82 12.73
CA VAL A 106 -4.50 -14.37 13.27
C VAL A 106 -4.33 -12.99 13.89
N GLU A 107 -5.39 -12.20 13.93
CA GLU A 107 -5.40 -10.93 14.66
C GLU A 107 -5.39 -11.21 16.17
N LYS A 108 -4.61 -10.42 16.92
CA LYS A 108 -4.61 -10.50 18.38
C LYS A 108 -5.88 -9.85 18.95
N GLY A 109 -6.40 -10.44 20.03
CA GLY A 109 -7.43 -9.79 20.82
C GLY A 109 -6.90 -8.52 21.49
N ASP A 110 -7.80 -7.62 21.86
CA ASP A 110 -7.47 -6.36 22.54
C ASP A 110 -6.65 -6.54 23.85
N ASP A 111 -6.75 -7.71 24.47
CA ASP A 111 -6.00 -8.11 25.68
C ASP A 111 -4.65 -8.78 25.37
N GLY A 112 -4.25 -8.83 24.10
CA GLY A 112 -3.04 -9.47 23.60
C GLY A 112 -3.13 -10.99 23.49
N THR A 113 -4.30 -11.59 23.73
CA THR A 113 -4.49 -13.03 23.61
C THR A 113 -4.61 -13.46 22.15
N ILE A 114 -4.21 -14.71 21.88
CA ILE A 114 -4.28 -15.33 20.56
C ILE A 114 -5.33 -16.43 20.61
N ASP A 115 -6.37 -16.34 19.77
CA ASP A 115 -7.36 -17.41 19.63
C ASP A 115 -6.84 -18.49 18.67
N LEU A 116 -6.40 -19.61 19.24
CA LEU A 116 -5.91 -20.78 18.49
C LEU A 116 -6.99 -21.50 17.68
N ARG A 117 -8.26 -21.12 17.82
CA ARG A 117 -9.38 -21.67 17.06
C ARG A 117 -9.84 -20.74 15.94
N ALA A 118 -9.30 -19.53 15.86
CA ALA A 118 -9.60 -18.62 14.78
C ALA A 118 -9.07 -19.18 13.46
N ASP A 119 -9.83 -18.94 12.40
CA ASP A 119 -9.36 -19.20 11.04
C ASP A 119 -8.22 -18.21 10.72
N PRO A 120 -7.23 -18.63 9.90
CA PRO A 120 -6.19 -17.72 9.43
C PRO A 120 -6.77 -16.50 8.72
N LEU A 121 -6.15 -15.36 8.93
CA LEU A 121 -6.50 -14.10 8.30
C LEU A 121 -6.03 -14.10 6.84
N GLU A 122 -6.98 -13.94 5.90
CA GLU A 122 -6.69 -13.87 4.46
C GLU A 122 -6.53 -12.43 3.95
N GLU A 123 -7.19 -11.46 4.59
CA GLU A 123 -7.23 -10.07 4.18
C GLU A 123 -7.36 -9.16 5.41
N ILE A 124 -6.68 -8.01 5.37
CA ILE A 124 -6.79 -6.97 6.40
C ILE A 124 -6.76 -5.56 5.81
N GLU A 125 -7.56 -4.67 6.40
CA GLU A 125 -7.57 -3.25 6.12
C GLU A 125 -6.86 -2.50 7.27
N VAL A 126 -5.90 -1.64 6.92
CA VAL A 126 -5.17 -0.79 7.88
C VAL A 126 -5.39 0.67 7.51
N GLU A 127 -6.00 1.42 8.43
CA GLU A 127 -6.22 2.86 8.25
C GLU A 127 -4.90 3.65 8.34
N TYR A 128 -4.84 4.77 7.63
CA TYR A 128 -3.71 5.70 7.67
C TYR A 128 -3.49 6.22 9.10
N GLY A 129 -2.26 6.16 9.57
CA GLY A 129 -1.86 6.51 10.93
C GLY A 129 -2.20 5.44 11.97
N SER A 130 -2.56 4.23 11.54
CA SER A 130 -2.88 3.09 12.41
C SER A 130 -1.96 1.90 12.17
N SER A 131 -2.01 0.95 13.11
CA SER A 131 -1.29 -0.31 13.02
C SER A 131 -2.17 -1.47 13.45
N VAL A 132 -1.85 -2.65 12.94
CA VAL A 132 -2.45 -3.91 13.39
C VAL A 132 -1.37 -4.89 13.83
N GLU A 133 -1.68 -5.66 14.87
CA GLU A 133 -0.83 -6.71 15.39
C GLU A 133 -1.42 -8.07 15.05
N LEU A 134 -0.66 -8.84 14.26
CA LEU A 134 -0.98 -10.21 13.90
C LEU A 134 -0.04 -11.14 14.66
N ALA A 135 -0.49 -12.36 14.89
CA ALA A 135 0.33 -13.35 15.55
C ALA A 135 0.18 -14.73 14.92
N SER A 136 1.24 -15.51 15.03
CA SER A 136 1.21 -16.96 14.82
C SER A 136 1.99 -17.63 15.93
N GLN A 137 1.53 -18.78 16.38
CA GLN A 137 2.19 -19.49 17.46
C GLN A 137 2.12 -21.01 17.34
N SER A 138 3.09 -21.62 18.01
CA SER A 138 3.14 -23.03 18.37
C SER A 138 2.93 -23.18 19.89
N MET A 139 3.24 -24.36 20.44
CA MET A 139 3.07 -24.63 21.87
C MET A 139 4.02 -23.82 22.78
N SER A 140 5.25 -23.54 22.33
CA SER A 140 6.30 -22.95 23.19
C SER A 140 7.01 -21.74 22.57
N SER A 141 6.57 -21.30 21.40
CA SER A 141 7.12 -20.15 20.68
C SER A 141 6.14 -19.64 19.65
N GLY A 142 6.30 -18.40 19.24
CA GLY A 142 5.54 -17.77 18.19
C GLY A 142 6.24 -16.53 17.68
N PHE A 143 5.54 -15.80 16.84
CA PHE A 143 5.97 -14.49 16.39
C PHE A 143 4.77 -13.57 16.23
N ASP A 144 5.04 -12.30 16.48
CA ASP A 144 4.12 -11.20 16.29
C ASP A 144 4.59 -10.36 15.11
N LEU A 145 3.63 -9.88 14.32
CA LEU A 145 3.85 -9.03 13.17
C LEU A 145 3.06 -7.74 13.38
N ILE A 146 3.75 -6.62 13.52
CA ILE A 146 3.15 -5.30 13.59
C ILE A 146 3.24 -4.69 12.19
N ILE A 147 2.08 -4.35 11.64
CA ILE A 147 1.97 -3.69 10.34
C ILE A 147 1.41 -2.29 10.57
N SER A 148 2.15 -1.25 10.18
CA SER A 148 1.74 0.14 10.35
C SER A 148 1.71 0.88 9.01
N TYR A 149 0.69 1.71 8.81
CA TYR A 149 0.50 2.51 7.59
C TYR A 149 0.58 4.01 7.91
N GLU A 150 1.51 4.73 7.29
CA GLU A 150 1.83 6.15 7.53
C GLU A 150 2.08 6.96 6.26
#